data_AF-A0AAD9L3K9-F1
#
_entry.id   AF-A0AAD9L3K9-F1
#
_cell.length_a   1.000
_cell.length_b   1.000
_cell.length_c   1.000
_cell.angle_alpha   90.00
_cell.angle_beta   90.00
_cell.angle_gamma   90.00
#
_symmetry.space_group_name_H-M   'P 1'
#
loop_
_entity.id
_entity.type
_entity.pdbx_description
1 polymer ?
#
loop_
_entity_poly.entity_id
_entity_poly.type
_entity_poly.pdbx_seq_one_letter_code
_entity_poly.pdbx_strand_id
1 'polypeptide(L)' 'MSLTYSRSAVLGLYHALLRRGRQLEFTDKDFYFRRIRREFETKRNIETDSEKQHCLEVGIQYTL' A
#
# COMPACT_ATOMS: atom_id res chain seq x y z
N MET A 1 -0.24 17.23 -1.54
CA MET A 1 -0.12 16.92 -0.09
C MET A 1 1.09 16.01 0.07
N SER A 2 2.18 16.46 0.69
CA SER A 2 3.25 15.55 1.10
C SER A 2 2.75 14.74 2.30
N LEU A 3 2.39 13.48 2.05
CA LEU A 3 2.03 12.54 3.12
C LEU A 3 3.32 12.08 3.80
N THR A 4 3.57 12.57 5.01
CA THR A 4 4.66 12.11 5.85
C THR A 4 4.39 10.70 6.35
N TYR A 5 5.43 9.87 6.37
CA TYR A 5 5.38 8.53 6.91
C TYR A 5 4.85 8.54 8.35
N SER A 6 3.82 7.75 8.57
CA SER A 6 3.25 7.49 9.88
C SER A 6 2.48 6.18 9.84
N ARG A 7 2.30 5.54 11.00
CA ARG A 7 1.52 4.29 11.09
C ARG A 7 0.10 4.46 10.54
N SER A 8 -0.54 5.60 10.80
CA SER A 8 -1.88 5.92 10.28
C SER A 8 -1.89 6.07 8.76
N ALA A 9 -0.88 6.73 8.18
CA ALA A 9 -0.77 6.85 6.72
C ALA A 9 -0.60 5.50 6.04
N VAL A 10 0.24 4.61 6.60
CA VAL A 10 0.45 3.24 6.07
C VAL A 10 -0.84 2.42 6.13
N LEU A 11 -1.54 2.44 7.26
CA LEU A 11 -2.83 1.73 7.40
C LEU A 11 -3.89 2.32 6.47
N GLY A 12 -3.94 3.65 6.35
CA GLY A 12 -4.84 4.34 5.43
C GLY A 12 -4.63 3.92 3.99
N LEU A 13 -3.37 3.87 3.54
CA LEU A 13 -2.98 3.36 2.22
C LEU A 13 -3.41 1.90 2.03
N TYR A 14 -3.11 1.02 3.00
CA TYR A 14 -3.50 -0.39 2.94
C TYR A 14 -5.02 -0.55 2.76
N HIS A 15 -5.82 0.16 3.56
CA HIS A 15 -7.28 0.13 3.44
C HIS A 15 -7.79 0.73 2.12
N ALA A 16 -7.14 1.77 1.60
CA ALA A 16 -7.48 2.36 0.30
C ALA A 16 -7.28 1.35 -0.85
N LEU A 17 -6.13 0.67 -0.87
CA LEU A 17 -5.83 -0.38 -1.87
C LEU A 17 -6.83 -1.54 -1.79
N LEU A 18 -7.16 -2.03 -0.59
CA LEU A 18 -8.17 -3.07 -0.43
C LEU A 18 -9.57 -2.63 -0.88
N ARG A 19 -9.94 -1.36 -0.67
CA ARG A 19 -11.19 -0.80 -1.19
C ARG A 19 -11.19 -0.76 -2.72
N ARG A 20 -10.11 -0.31 -3.35
CA ARG A 20 -9.95 -0.36 -4.81
C ARG A 20 -10.05 -1.79 -5.34
N GLY A 21 -9.39 -2.74 -4.68
CA GLY A 21 -9.44 -4.16 -5.05
C GLY A 21 -10.85 -4.75 -5.10
N ARG A 22 -11.74 -4.29 -4.21
CA ARG A 22 -13.16 -4.71 -4.22
C ARG A 22 -13.92 -4.22 -5.45
N GLN A 23 -13.53 -3.07 -5.99
CA GLN A 23 -14.12 -2.43 -7.18
C GLN A 23 -13.54 -2.95 -8.50
N LEU A 24 -12.51 -3.81 -8.48
CA LEU A 24 -11.97 -4.41 -9.70
C LEU A 24 -13.05 -5.27 -10.39
N GLU A 25 -13.13 -5.19 -11.71
CA GLU A 25 -14.11 -5.93 -12.51
C GLU A 25 -13.44 -6.99 -13.39
N PHE A 26 -12.28 -6.66 -13.96
CA PHE A 26 -11.62 -7.45 -15.00
C PHE A 26 -10.40 -8.25 -14.53
N THR A 27 -10.10 -8.25 -13.22
CA THR A 27 -8.92 -8.92 -12.66
C THR A 27 -9.28 -9.82 -11.49
N ASP A 28 -8.48 -10.87 -11.26
CA ASP A 28 -8.60 -11.74 -10.11
C ASP A 28 -8.35 -10.95 -8.81
N LYS A 29 -9.43 -10.75 -8.05
CA LYS A 29 -9.43 -10.02 -6.78
C LYS A 29 -8.59 -10.72 -5.72
N ASP A 30 -8.59 -12.05 -5.69
CA ASP A 30 -7.82 -12.82 -4.71
C ASP A 30 -6.33 -12.69 -5.00
N PHE A 31 -5.94 -12.75 -6.28
CA PHE A 31 -4.57 -12.46 -6.68
C PHE A 31 -4.16 -11.04 -6.26
N TYR A 32 -5.00 -10.03 -6.53
CA TYR A 32 -4.75 -8.65 -6.13
C TYR A 32 -4.55 -8.54 -4.62
N PHE A 33 -5.47 -9.07 -3.80
CA PHE A 33 -5.36 -9.01 -2.34
C PHE A 33 -4.13 -9.74 -1.81
N ARG A 34 -3.81 -10.93 -2.33
CA ARG A 34 -2.58 -11.66 -1.96
C ARG A 34 -1.34 -10.84 -2.31
N ARG A 35 -1.32 -10.19 -3.47
CA ARG A 35 -0.19 -9.36 -3.90
C ARG A 35 -0.01 -8.16 -2.99
N ILE A 36 -1.07 -7.44 -2.66
CA ILE A 36 -1.01 -6.29 -1.73
C ILE A 36 -0.48 -6.72 -0.36
N ARG A 37 -1.01 -7.80 0.23
CA ARG A 37 -0.52 -8.30 1.53
C ARG A 37 0.97 -8.63 1.48
N ARG A 38 1.41 -9.35 0.44
CA ARG A 38 2.82 -9.74 0.28
C ARG A 38 3.75 -8.54 0.18
N GLU A 39 3.37 -7.48 -0.54
CA GLU A 39 4.17 -6.26 -0.65
C GLU A 39 4.37 -5.57 0.71
N PHE A 40 3.31 -5.47 1.51
CA PHE A 40 3.38 -4.89 2.86
C PHE A 40 4.16 -5.77 3.85
N GLU A 41 4.03 -7.09 3.76
CA GLU A 41 4.78 -8.04 4.57
C GLU A 41 6.27 -8.00 4.26
N THR A 42 6.63 -7.99 2.98
CA THR A 42 8.03 -7.95 2.52
C THR A 42 8.72 -6.66 2.97
N LYS A 43 7.97 -5.57 3.08
CA LYS A 43 8.47 -4.24 3.47
C LYS A 43 8.24 -3.91 4.96
N ARG A 44 7.84 -4.89 5.78
CA ARG A 44 7.49 -4.66 7.20
C ARG A 44 8.69 -4.22 8.05
N ASN A 45 9.88 -4.70 7.71
CA ASN A 45 11.10 -4.51 8.51
C ASN A 45 12.07 -3.50 7.88
N ILE A 46 11.56 -2.52 7.12
CA ILE A 46 12.40 -1.43 6.62
C ILE A 46 12.87 -0.60 7.81
N GLU A 47 14.18 -0.42 7.94
CA GLU A 47 14.79 0.26 9.08
C GLU A 47 14.85 1.77 8.85
N THR A 48 15.17 2.20 7.62
CA THR A 48 15.41 3.61 7.32
C THR A 48 14.11 4.39 7.07
N ASP A 49 14.04 5.59 7.63
CA ASP A 49 12.85 6.45 7.47
C ASP A 49 12.69 6.94 6.02
N SER A 50 13.79 7.09 5.28
CA SER A 50 13.77 7.45 3.85
C SER A 50 13.12 6.36 3.00
N GLU A 51 13.42 5.09 3.25
CA GLU A 51 12.81 3.98 2.51
C GLU A 51 11.34 3.78 2.89
N LYS A 52 11.00 3.96 4.17
CA LYS A 52 9.61 3.96 4.64
C LYS A 52 8.78 5.04 3.94
N GLN A 53 9.33 6.24 3.84
CA GLN A 53 8.72 7.36 3.13
C GLN A 53 8.56 7.04 1.64
N HIS A 54 9.61 6.57 0.98
CA HIS A 54 9.57 6.20 -0.43
C HIS A 54 8.52 5.11 -0.73
N CYS A 55 8.43 4.08 0.11
CA CYS A 55 7.44 3.02 -0.05
C CYS A 55 6.00 3.55 0.08
N LEU A 56 5.77 4.49 1.00
CA LEU A 56 4.47 5.15 1.15
C LEU A 56 4.11 5.94 -0.12
N GLU A 57 5.05 6.72 -0.66
CA GLU A 57 4.86 7.51 -1.87
C GLU A 57 4.55 6.64 -3.09
N VAL A 58 5.34 5.57 -3.29
CA VAL A 58 5.11 4.58 -4.35
C VAL A 58 3.71 3.97 -4.21
N GLY A 59 3.33 3.55 -3.00
CA GLY A 59 2.01 2.97 -2.76
C GLY A 59 0.85 3.92 -3.05
N ILE A 60 1.00 5.22 -2.72
CA ILE A 60 -0.01 6.24 -3.01
C ILE A 60 -0.22 6.40 -4.52
N GLN A 61 0.85 6.33 -5.34
CA GLN A 61 0.71 6.40 -6.80
C GLN A 61 -0.20 5.28 -7.35
N TYR A 62 -0.21 4.10 -6.71
CA TYR A 62 -1.09 2.99 -7.08
C TYR A 62 -2.53 3.11 -6.54
N THR A 63 -2.86 4.17 -5.80
CA THR A 63 -4.25 4.44 -5.34
C THR A 63 -5.03 5.41 -6.21
N LEU A 64 -4.35 6.19 -7.06
CA LEU A 64 -4.93 7.11 -8.06
C LEU A 64 -5.36 6.36 -9.33
#